data_AF-A0A7J8C6F0-F1
#
_entry.id   AF-A0A7J8C6F0-F1
#
_cell.length_a   1.000
_cell.length_b   1.000
_cell.length_c   1.000
_cell.angle_alpha   90.00
_cell.angle_beta   90.00
_cell.angle_gamma   90.00
#
_symmetry.space_group_name_H-M   'P 1'
#
loop_
_entity.id
_entity.type
_entity.pdbx_description
1 polymer ?
#
loop_
_entity_poly.entity_id
_entity_poly.type
_entity_poly.pdbx_seq_one_letter_code
_entity_poly.pdbx_strand_id
1 'polypeptide(L)'
;MTPRAGTMRLACMFSSILLFGAAGLLLFISLQDSAELTPQRVPGVKFDIRLHQASDDFPPGGSQDGVFKAPTERVTRDLSSRAPKGLNLLVPDQPQAPLNMGARLRPRQRRRRLLIKKMPAAAGTPANSSAGSSARPAPRAPDGHAVSLQQRQRERKRVMGEACAKYRASSSRRAVTPRHVSRIFVEDRHRVLYCEVPKAGCSNWKRVLMVLAGLAPSTADIQHNTVHYGSALKRLDTFDRQGILHRLSTYTKMLFVREPFERLVSAFRDKFEHPNSYYHPVFGKAILARYRANASREALRTGSGVRFPEFVQYLLDVHRPVGMDIHWDHVSRLCSPCLIDYDFVGKFESMEDDANFFLSLIRAPRNLTFPRFKDRHSQEARTTARITHQYFAQLSAPQRQRAYDFYYMDYLMFNYSKPFADLY
;
A
#
# COMPACT_ATOMS: atom_id res chain seq x y z
N MET A 1 22.83 55.58 38.71
CA MET A 1 22.83 55.57 37.24
C MET A 1 23.77 54.47 36.77
N THR A 2 23.23 53.41 36.18
CA THR A 2 23.97 52.24 35.66
C THR A 2 23.39 51.92 34.28
N PRO A 3 24.21 51.84 33.21
CA PRO A 3 23.69 51.68 31.86
C PRO A 3 23.32 50.22 31.57
N ARG A 4 22.22 50.04 30.83
CA ARG A 4 21.70 48.75 30.32
C ARG A 4 22.67 48.14 29.29
N ALA A 5 23.05 46.88 29.52
CA ALA A 5 23.64 46.01 28.50
C ALA A 5 22.54 45.49 27.57
N GLY A 6 22.69 45.70 26.26
CA GLY A 6 21.66 45.25 25.31
C GLY A 6 21.89 45.66 23.87
N THR A 7 23.07 45.40 23.30
CA THR A 7 23.31 45.39 21.85
C THR A 7 24.49 44.49 21.50
N MET A 8 24.40 43.19 21.83
CA MET A 8 25.21 42.20 21.12
C MET A 8 24.65 42.09 19.70
N ARG A 9 25.48 42.51 18.74
CA ARG A 9 25.14 42.80 17.36
C ARG A 9 24.63 41.56 16.64
N LEU A 10 23.43 41.66 16.06
CA LEU A 10 22.79 40.69 15.17
C LEU A 10 23.76 40.14 14.09
N ALA A 11 24.74 40.94 13.68
CA ALA A 11 25.81 40.56 12.76
C ALA A 11 26.67 39.37 13.23
N CYS A 12 26.92 39.21 14.54
CA CYS A 12 27.70 38.09 15.08
C CYS A 12 26.94 36.76 15.00
N MET A 13 25.62 36.79 15.19
CA MET A 13 24.75 35.61 15.05
C MET A 13 24.69 35.14 13.59
N PHE A 14 24.54 36.07 12.64
CA PHE A 14 24.54 35.74 11.22
C PHE A 14 25.90 35.22 10.73
N SER A 15 27.00 35.81 11.19
CA SER A 15 28.35 35.33 10.88
C SER A 15 28.59 33.90 11.39
N SER A 16 28.11 33.60 12.61
CA SER A 16 28.22 32.26 13.19
C SER A 16 27.46 31.22 12.37
N ILE A 17 26.22 31.52 11.96
CA ILE A 17 25.38 30.60 11.17
C ILE A 17 26.00 30.34 9.79
N LEU A 18 26.55 31.36 9.13
CA LEU A 18 27.24 31.20 7.84
C LEU A 18 28.51 30.36 7.97
N LEU A 19 29.31 30.57 9.03
CA LEU A 19 30.52 29.79 9.30
C LEU A 19 30.20 28.31 9.57
N PHE A 20 29.18 28.03 10.39
CA PHE A 20 28.75 26.64 10.64
C PHE A 20 28.13 25.98 9.40
N GLY A 21 27.39 26.74 8.59
CA GLY A 21 26.85 26.26 7.32
C GLY A 21 27.93 25.91 6.29
N ALA A 22 28.93 26.77 6.14
CA ALA A 22 30.06 26.54 5.23
C ALA A 22 30.94 25.37 5.69
N ALA A 23 31.24 25.27 6.99
CA ALA A 23 32.00 24.16 7.55
C ALA A 23 31.24 22.83 7.40
N GLY A 24 29.92 22.83 7.59
CA GLY A 24 29.08 21.64 7.38
C GLY A 24 29.04 21.19 5.92
N LEU A 25 28.99 22.14 4.97
CA LEU A 25 29.03 21.84 3.53
C LEU A 25 30.39 21.27 3.10
N LEU A 26 31.50 21.84 3.60
CA LEU A 26 32.85 21.34 3.33
C LEU A 26 33.06 19.92 3.91
N LEU A 27 32.54 19.66 5.10
CA LEU A 27 32.59 18.32 5.70
C LEU A 27 31.76 17.31 4.87
N PHE A 28 30.59 17.72 4.38
CA PHE A 28 29.74 16.88 3.53
C PHE A 28 30.41 16.53 2.19
N ILE A 29 31.06 17.51 1.55
CA ILE A 29 31.83 17.31 0.31
C ILE A 29 33.03 16.38 0.56
N SER A 30 33.78 16.59 1.64
CA SER A 30 34.95 15.77 1.98
C SER A 30 34.59 14.32 2.33
N LEU A 31 33.41 14.09 2.91
CA LEU A 31 32.88 12.75 3.19
C LEU A 31 32.36 12.04 1.94
N GLN A 32 31.92 12.76 0.90
CA GLN A 32 31.58 12.17 -0.40
C GLN A 32 32.84 11.75 -1.17
N ASP A 33 33.92 12.53 -1.08
CA ASP A 33 35.18 12.27 -1.80
C ASP A 33 35.95 11.05 -1.24
N SER A 34 35.79 10.77 0.06
CA SER A 34 36.44 9.62 0.71
C SER A 34 35.80 8.26 0.41
N ALA A 35 34.64 8.23 -0.27
CA ALA A 35 33.95 6.99 -0.64
C ALA A 35 34.37 6.42 -2.02
N GLU A 36 35.23 7.12 -2.77
CA GLU A 36 35.77 6.65 -4.06
C GLU A 36 37.28 6.39 -4.00
N LEU A 37 37.70 5.32 -3.33
CA LEU A 37 39.06 4.78 -3.48
C LEU A 37 39.02 3.25 -3.53
N THR A 38 38.76 2.70 -4.73
CA THR A 38 39.67 1.75 -5.42
C THR A 38 39.11 1.36 -6.79
N PRO A 39 39.70 1.85 -7.90
CA PRO A 39 39.60 1.16 -9.18
C PRO A 39 40.93 0.47 -9.52
N GLN A 40 40.84 -0.84 -9.74
CA GLN A 40 41.91 -1.68 -10.26
C GLN A 40 42.19 -1.32 -11.74
N ARG A 41 43.45 -0.99 -12.05
CA ARG A 41 43.97 -0.61 -13.39
C ARG A 41 43.91 -1.77 -14.40
N VAL A 42 43.44 -1.50 -15.64
CA VAL A 42 43.94 -2.08 -16.91
C VAL A 42 43.78 -1.03 -18.05
N PRO A 43 44.71 -0.89 -19.02
CA PRO A 43 44.93 0.37 -19.75
C PRO A 43 44.35 0.45 -21.18
N GLY A 44 43.92 1.66 -21.55
CA GLY A 44 44.38 2.36 -22.77
C GLY A 44 43.54 2.30 -24.04
N VAL A 45 42.70 3.32 -24.29
CA VAL A 45 42.45 3.90 -25.62
C VAL A 45 42.23 5.41 -25.49
N LYS A 46 43.05 6.22 -26.18
CA LYS A 46 42.94 7.68 -26.28
C LYS A 46 41.93 8.07 -27.36
N PHE A 47 41.10 9.09 -27.10
CA PHE A 47 40.55 9.95 -28.14
C PHE A 47 40.50 11.40 -27.66
N ASP A 48 41.18 12.27 -28.40
CA ASP A 48 41.26 13.71 -28.19
C ASP A 48 40.21 14.47 -29.03
N ILE A 49 39.51 15.37 -28.34
CA ILE A 49 39.13 16.75 -28.71
C ILE A 49 38.26 16.99 -29.97
N ARG A 50 37.06 17.58 -29.78
CA ARG A 50 36.78 19.01 -30.13
C ARG A 50 35.37 19.45 -29.71
N LEU A 51 35.35 20.50 -28.90
CA LEU A 51 34.21 21.36 -28.61
C LEU A 51 34.05 22.34 -29.78
N HIS A 52 32.85 22.43 -30.37
CA HIS A 52 32.50 23.54 -31.26
C HIS A 52 31.37 24.36 -30.64
N GLN A 53 31.64 25.66 -30.52
CA GLN A 53 30.77 26.73 -30.09
C GLN A 53 30.67 27.72 -31.26
N ALA A 54 29.45 28.12 -31.61
CA ALA A 54 29.04 29.28 -32.44
C ALA A 54 27.54 29.09 -32.77
N SER A 55 26.67 30.08 -32.90
CA SER A 55 26.64 31.53 -32.64
C SER A 55 25.20 31.98 -32.98
N ASP A 56 24.74 33.08 -32.40
CA ASP A 56 23.51 33.80 -32.77
C ASP A 56 23.51 34.20 -34.26
N ASP A 57 22.32 34.27 -34.88
CA ASP A 57 21.91 35.30 -35.85
C ASP A 57 20.43 35.13 -36.32
N PHE A 58 19.64 36.19 -36.17
CA PHE A 58 18.43 36.59 -36.94
C PHE A 58 18.88 37.71 -37.93
N PRO A 59 18.11 38.25 -38.94
CA PRO A 59 16.64 38.33 -39.20
C PRO A 59 16.30 38.27 -40.74
N PRO A 60 15.35 39.04 -41.39
CA PRO A 60 13.95 39.48 -41.11
C PRO A 60 12.90 39.19 -42.24
N GLY A 61 11.58 39.23 -41.91
CA GLY A 61 10.55 40.12 -42.51
C GLY A 61 9.83 39.87 -43.87
N GLY A 62 8.49 39.68 -43.80
CA GLY A 62 7.43 40.16 -44.75
C GLY A 62 6.93 39.16 -45.84
N SER A 63 5.66 39.10 -46.30
CA SER A 63 4.34 39.70 -45.99
C SER A 63 3.25 39.04 -46.89
N GLN A 64 1.97 39.25 -46.55
CA GLN A 64 0.70 39.06 -47.31
C GLN A 64 0.10 37.64 -47.42
N ASP A 65 -1.21 37.39 -47.37
CA ASP A 65 -2.44 38.14 -47.02
C ASP A 65 -3.59 37.11 -46.96
N GLY A 66 -4.69 37.38 -46.23
CA GLY A 66 -5.91 36.56 -46.31
C GLY A 66 -6.91 36.67 -45.15
N VAL A 67 -7.69 37.75 -45.18
CA VAL A 67 -8.75 38.17 -44.25
C VAL A 67 -10.02 37.28 -44.33
N PHE A 68 -10.75 37.05 -43.22
CA PHE A 68 -12.16 37.47 -43.04
C PHE A 68 -12.78 37.14 -41.66
N LYS A 69 -12.92 38.23 -40.87
CA LYS A 69 -14.01 38.68 -39.97
C LYS A 69 -14.86 37.69 -39.15
N ALA A 70 -14.82 37.94 -37.83
CA ALA A 70 -15.92 37.76 -36.88
C ALA A 70 -17.09 38.74 -37.14
N PRO A 71 -18.21 38.60 -36.40
CA PRO A 71 -18.44 39.63 -35.40
C PRO A 71 -18.92 39.12 -34.05
N THR A 72 -18.46 39.87 -33.05
CA THR A 72 -18.80 39.85 -31.63
C THR A 72 -20.12 40.60 -31.40
N GLU A 73 -20.96 40.13 -30.47
CA GLU A 73 -21.88 41.01 -29.73
C GLU A 73 -21.71 40.77 -28.22
N ARG A 74 -21.41 41.85 -27.51
CA ARG A 74 -21.51 41.98 -26.06
C ARG A 74 -22.75 42.83 -25.77
N VAL A 75 -23.62 42.39 -24.87
CA VAL A 75 -24.45 43.27 -24.06
C VAL A 75 -24.41 42.81 -22.59
N THR A 76 -24.39 43.81 -21.73
CA THR A 76 -24.11 43.88 -20.30
C THR A 76 -25.23 43.44 -19.35
N ARG A 77 -24.80 43.03 -18.14
CA ARG A 77 -25.43 43.13 -16.80
C ARG A 77 -26.79 42.44 -16.56
N ASP A 78 -26.81 41.50 -15.59
CA ASP A 78 -27.47 41.79 -14.32
C ASP A 78 -27.05 40.90 -13.13
N LEU A 79 -27.12 41.49 -11.94
CA LEU A 79 -26.86 40.88 -10.63
C LEU A 79 -28.07 40.04 -10.16
N SER A 80 -27.85 38.82 -9.66
CA SER A 80 -28.69 38.30 -8.57
C SER A 80 -28.00 37.17 -7.80
N SER A 81 -27.74 37.46 -6.54
CA SER A 81 -27.31 36.55 -5.48
C SER A 81 -28.43 35.60 -5.06
N ARG A 82 -28.17 34.29 -5.03
CA ARG A 82 -28.93 33.34 -4.20
C ARG A 82 -28.03 32.21 -3.68
N ALA A 83 -27.76 32.26 -2.38
CA ALA A 83 -27.18 31.17 -1.60
C ALA A 83 -28.25 30.10 -1.27
N PRO A 84 -27.84 28.87 -0.94
CA PRO A 84 -28.60 28.03 -0.02
C PRO A 84 -27.77 27.68 1.24
N LYS A 85 -28.21 28.30 2.34
CA LYS A 85 -28.42 27.76 3.69
C LYS A 85 -27.56 26.57 4.13
N GLY A 86 -26.67 26.84 5.07
CA GLY A 86 -26.00 25.86 5.93
C GLY A 86 -26.96 25.24 6.95
N LEU A 87 -26.73 23.97 7.24
CA LEU A 87 -27.34 23.22 8.34
C LEU A 87 -26.39 23.25 9.54
N ASN A 88 -26.89 23.84 10.62
CA ASN A 88 -26.27 23.88 11.95
C ASN A 88 -26.21 22.46 12.55
N LEU A 89 -25.04 22.08 13.08
CA LEU A 89 -24.92 20.98 14.04
C LEU A 89 -24.40 21.55 15.36
N LEU A 90 -25.23 21.36 16.38
CA LEU A 90 -25.03 21.79 17.76
C LEU A 90 -23.79 21.13 18.39
N VAL A 91 -22.98 21.97 19.02
CA VAL A 91 -21.96 21.62 20.01
C VAL A 91 -22.63 21.52 21.38
N PRO A 92 -22.32 20.50 22.20
CA PRO A 92 -22.51 20.60 23.65
C PRO A 92 -21.18 20.82 24.37
N ASP A 93 -21.25 21.70 25.37
CA ASP A 93 -20.21 22.23 26.24
C ASP A 93 -19.39 21.22 27.06
N GLN A 94 -18.16 21.64 27.35
CA GLN A 94 -17.31 21.15 28.45
C GLN A 94 -17.88 21.54 29.82
N PRO A 95 -17.53 20.77 30.87
CA PRO A 95 -17.00 21.41 32.07
C PRO A 95 -15.62 20.88 32.50
N GLN A 96 -14.85 21.78 33.13
CA GLN A 96 -13.50 21.61 33.65
C GLN A 96 -13.42 20.72 34.92
N ALA A 97 -12.20 20.25 35.18
CA ALA A 97 -11.75 19.35 36.25
C ALA A 97 -11.78 19.95 37.68
N PRO A 98 -11.54 19.08 38.68
CA PRO A 98 -10.72 19.46 39.84
C PRO A 98 -9.55 18.50 40.13
N LEU A 99 -8.58 19.04 40.87
CA LEU A 99 -7.25 18.54 41.20
C LEU A 99 -7.19 17.52 42.36
N ASN A 100 -6.24 16.59 42.25
CA ASN A 100 -5.37 15.91 43.25
C ASN A 100 -5.87 15.56 44.67
N MET A 101 -5.78 14.28 45.02
CA MET A 101 -4.82 13.75 46.03
C MET A 101 -4.75 12.21 45.97
N GLY A 102 -3.57 11.65 46.23
CA GLY A 102 -3.25 10.24 46.01
C GLY A 102 -3.48 9.31 47.21
N ALA A 103 -3.40 8.00 46.95
CA ALA A 103 -2.82 7.01 47.85
C ALA A 103 -2.64 5.67 47.12
N ARG A 104 -1.51 5.02 47.42
CA ARG A 104 -1.09 3.69 46.95
C ARG A 104 -2.10 2.60 47.30
N LEU A 105 -2.43 1.72 46.36
CA LEU A 105 -2.73 0.31 46.65
C LEU A 105 -2.28 -0.60 45.49
N ARG A 106 -1.32 -1.49 45.78
CA ARG A 106 -1.02 -2.68 44.96
C ARG A 106 -2.10 -3.73 45.22
N PRO A 107 -2.47 -4.54 44.21
CA PRO A 107 -2.77 -5.94 44.48
C PRO A 107 -1.90 -6.89 43.66
N ARG A 108 -1.34 -7.88 44.38
CA ARG A 108 -0.68 -9.07 43.86
C ARG A 108 -1.66 -9.98 43.11
N GLN A 109 -1.13 -10.58 42.05
CA GLN A 109 -1.46 -11.85 41.39
C GLN A 109 -2.69 -12.65 41.88
N ARG A 110 -3.54 -13.06 40.92
CA ARG A 110 -4.11 -14.42 40.93
C ARG A 110 -4.36 -14.92 39.50
N ARG A 111 -3.49 -15.82 39.03
CA ARG A 111 -3.78 -16.68 37.88
C ARG A 111 -4.96 -17.58 38.24
N ARG A 112 -6.12 -17.39 37.63
CA ARG A 112 -7.19 -18.39 37.65
C ARG A 112 -7.04 -19.29 36.43
N ARG A 113 -6.58 -20.53 36.66
CA ARG A 113 -6.80 -21.65 35.73
C ARG A 113 -8.30 -22.00 35.79
N LEU A 114 -9.01 -21.88 34.67
CA LEU A 114 -10.36 -22.41 34.53
C LEU A 114 -10.26 -23.90 34.17
N LEU A 115 -10.43 -24.75 35.18
CA LEU A 115 -10.72 -26.18 35.03
C LEU A 115 -12.22 -26.33 34.74
N ILE A 116 -12.55 -26.92 33.59
CA ILE A 116 -13.92 -27.28 33.23
C ILE A 116 -14.33 -28.47 34.10
N LYS A 117 -15.23 -28.24 35.07
CA LYS A 117 -15.82 -29.27 35.92
C LYS A 117 -17.01 -29.88 35.18
N LYS A 118 -16.91 -31.16 34.79
CA LYS A 118 -18.06 -32.00 34.39
C LYS A 118 -18.99 -32.16 35.60
N MET A 119 -20.29 -32.00 35.38
CA MET A 119 -21.33 -32.38 36.36
C MET A 119 -21.98 -33.72 35.96
N PRO A 120 -22.50 -34.49 36.94
CA PRO A 120 -22.93 -35.88 36.76
C PRO A 120 -24.36 -35.98 36.25
N ALA A 121 -24.66 -37.13 35.64
CA ALA A 121 -26.00 -37.53 35.22
C ALA A 121 -26.89 -37.85 36.44
N ALA A 122 -28.12 -37.37 36.43
CA ALA A 122 -29.18 -37.80 37.34
C ALA A 122 -30.25 -38.57 36.53
N ALA A 123 -30.67 -39.71 37.06
CA ALA A 123 -31.67 -40.61 36.50
C ALA A 123 -33.01 -40.53 37.26
N GLY A 124 -34.09 -40.85 36.54
CA GLY A 124 -35.46 -41.11 37.01
C GLY A 124 -36.49 -40.28 36.21
N THR A 125 -37.69 -40.71 35.78
CA THR A 125 -38.51 -41.95 35.74
C THR A 125 -39.67 -41.61 34.75
N PRO A 126 -40.39 -42.56 34.07
CA PRO A 126 -41.08 -42.26 32.81
C PRO A 126 -42.51 -41.74 33.00
N ALA A 127 -42.94 -40.85 32.10
CA ALA A 127 -44.35 -40.47 31.94
C ALA A 127 -44.72 -40.48 30.45
N ASN A 128 -45.71 -41.30 30.11
CA ASN A 128 -46.34 -41.40 28.81
C ASN A 128 -46.95 -40.07 28.37
N SER A 129 -46.60 -39.62 27.16
CA SER A 129 -47.49 -38.79 26.34
C SER A 129 -47.02 -38.83 24.89
N SER A 130 -47.91 -39.31 24.03
CA SER A 130 -47.82 -39.31 22.58
C SER A 130 -47.82 -37.87 22.04
N ALA A 131 -46.69 -37.43 21.47
CA ALA A 131 -46.62 -36.27 20.60
C ALA A 131 -45.41 -36.40 19.66
N GLY A 132 -45.61 -36.01 18.41
CA GLY A 132 -44.80 -36.39 17.25
C GLY A 132 -43.29 -36.25 17.40
N SER A 133 -42.59 -37.23 16.84
CA SER A 133 -41.15 -37.29 16.67
C SER A 133 -40.63 -36.12 15.82
N SER A 134 -40.34 -35.01 16.48
CA SER A 134 -39.44 -33.98 15.94
C SER A 134 -38.01 -34.46 16.12
N ALA A 135 -37.47 -35.07 15.07
CA ALA A 135 -36.07 -35.45 15.02
C ALA A 135 -35.20 -34.21 15.27
N ARG A 136 -34.45 -34.22 16.37
CA ARG A 136 -33.33 -33.29 16.56
C ARG A 136 -32.44 -33.39 15.33
N PRO A 137 -32.15 -32.28 14.61
CA PRO A 137 -31.21 -32.35 13.50
C PRO A 137 -29.86 -32.82 14.08
N ALA A 138 -29.37 -33.93 13.54
CA ALA A 138 -28.01 -34.39 13.80
C ALA A 138 -27.03 -33.23 13.60
N PRO A 139 -25.90 -33.17 14.34
CA PRO A 139 -24.88 -32.15 14.09
C PRO A 139 -24.51 -32.24 12.61
N ARG A 140 -24.87 -31.18 11.85
CA ARG A 140 -24.61 -31.11 10.41
C ARG A 140 -23.12 -31.41 10.23
N ALA A 141 -22.83 -32.45 9.45
CA ALA A 141 -21.47 -32.73 9.01
C ALA A 141 -20.87 -31.40 8.50
N PRO A 142 -19.62 -31.08 8.88
CA PRO A 142 -19.01 -29.84 8.43
C PRO A 142 -19.09 -29.80 6.90
N ASP A 143 -19.65 -28.71 6.38
CA ASP A 143 -19.77 -28.47 4.94
C ASP A 143 -18.41 -28.76 4.28
N GLY A 144 -18.38 -29.72 3.35
CA GLY A 144 -17.14 -30.18 2.71
C GLY A 144 -16.37 -29.02 2.08
N HIS A 145 -17.08 -27.98 1.64
CA HIS A 145 -16.50 -26.75 1.16
C HIS A 145 -15.71 -25.98 2.25
N ALA A 146 -16.28 -25.83 3.45
CA ALA A 146 -15.62 -25.18 4.57
C ALA A 146 -14.37 -25.94 5.05
N VAL A 147 -14.41 -27.28 5.02
CA VAL A 147 -13.24 -28.13 5.33
C VAL A 147 -12.12 -27.90 4.32
N SER A 148 -12.45 -27.88 3.02
CA SER A 148 -11.50 -27.60 1.94
C SER A 148 -10.84 -26.22 2.07
N LEU A 149 -11.63 -25.19 2.39
CA LEU A 149 -11.11 -23.84 2.62
C LEU A 149 -10.19 -23.75 3.84
N GLN A 150 -10.51 -24.46 4.92
CA GLN A 150 -9.65 -24.53 6.10
C GLN A 150 -8.32 -25.23 5.80
N GLN A 151 -8.35 -26.34 5.04
CA GLN A 151 -7.15 -27.04 4.58
C GLN A 151 -6.29 -26.14 3.70
N ARG A 152 -6.90 -25.42 2.76
CA ARG A 152 -6.23 -24.43 1.90
C ARG A 152 -5.50 -23.36 2.71
N GLN A 153 -6.11 -22.83 3.77
CA GLN A 153 -5.49 -21.85 4.66
C GLN A 153 -4.33 -22.43 5.47
N ARG A 154 -4.46 -23.66 6.00
CA ARG A 154 -3.36 -24.36 6.69
C ARG A 154 -2.16 -24.53 5.77
N GLU A 155 -2.39 -24.93 4.53
CA GLU A 155 -1.32 -25.12 3.55
C GLU A 155 -0.63 -23.81 3.18
N ARG A 156 -1.38 -22.74 2.91
CA ARG A 156 -0.81 -21.41 2.63
C ARG A 156 0.06 -20.90 3.78
N LYS A 157 -0.39 -21.08 5.03
CA LYS A 157 0.40 -20.73 6.22
C LYS A 157 1.66 -21.59 6.36
N ARG A 158 1.56 -22.90 6.08
CA ARG A 158 2.70 -23.83 6.12
C ARG A 158 3.79 -23.39 5.15
N VAL A 159 3.44 -23.18 3.87
CA VAL A 159 4.42 -22.77 2.84
C VAL A 159 5.06 -21.42 3.16
N MET A 160 4.26 -20.44 3.59
CA MET A 160 4.78 -19.13 4.02
C MET A 160 5.75 -19.28 5.21
N GLY A 161 5.41 -20.12 6.19
CA GLY A 161 6.26 -20.43 7.33
C GLY A 161 7.58 -21.09 6.94
N GLU A 162 7.55 -22.06 6.01
CA GLU A 162 8.73 -22.75 5.48
C GLU A 162 9.65 -21.82 4.70
N ALA A 163 9.08 -20.98 3.84
CA ALA A 163 9.84 -19.94 3.15
C ALA A 163 10.52 -18.99 4.14
N CYS A 164 9.79 -18.55 5.17
CA CYS A 164 10.37 -17.73 6.23
C CYS A 164 11.45 -18.47 7.04
N ALA A 165 11.29 -19.76 7.34
CA ALA A 165 12.31 -20.52 8.05
C ALA A 165 13.59 -20.67 7.21
N LYS A 166 13.46 -20.88 5.90
CA LYS A 166 14.59 -21.06 4.97
C LYS A 166 15.38 -19.77 4.72
N TYR A 167 14.69 -18.63 4.58
CA TYR A 167 15.32 -17.36 4.19
C TYR A 167 15.51 -16.36 5.34
N ARG A 168 15.20 -16.75 6.59
CA ARG A 168 15.62 -15.97 7.75
C ARG A 168 17.11 -16.18 7.98
N ALA A 169 17.87 -15.08 7.98
CA ALA A 169 19.17 -15.07 8.63
C ALA A 169 18.99 -15.52 10.10
N SER A 170 19.83 -16.44 10.55
CA SER A 170 19.77 -17.20 11.82
C SER A 170 19.73 -16.36 13.11
N SER A 171 19.57 -15.04 13.03
CA SER A 171 19.82 -14.09 14.12
C SER A 171 18.73 -13.03 14.34
N SER A 172 17.60 -13.03 13.63
CA SER A 172 16.60 -11.95 13.81
C SER A 172 15.27 -12.43 14.42
N ARG A 173 15.21 -12.56 15.75
CA ARG A 173 14.00 -12.16 16.50
C ARG A 173 13.93 -10.63 16.53
N ARG A 174 13.88 -9.99 15.34
CA ARG A 174 13.78 -8.53 15.23
C ARG A 174 12.44 -8.13 15.85
N ALA A 175 12.51 -7.18 16.77
CA ALA A 175 11.30 -6.56 17.32
C ALA A 175 10.51 -5.91 16.17
N VAL A 176 9.19 -6.08 16.17
CA VAL A 176 8.32 -5.36 15.26
C VAL A 176 8.47 -3.86 15.54
N THR A 177 8.66 -3.09 14.47
CA THR A 177 8.79 -1.62 14.52
C THR A 177 7.63 -1.00 13.74
N PRO A 178 7.31 0.29 13.96
CA PRO A 178 6.22 0.96 13.23
C PRO A 178 6.32 0.84 11.71
N ARG A 179 7.55 0.83 11.15
CA ARG A 179 7.76 0.66 9.70
C ARG A 179 7.19 -0.66 9.19
N HIS A 180 7.38 -1.76 9.92
CA HIS A 180 6.89 -3.09 9.55
C HIS A 180 5.36 -3.20 9.54
N VAL A 181 4.66 -2.32 10.27
CA VAL A 181 3.19 -2.33 10.41
C VAL A 181 2.50 -1.13 9.76
N SER A 182 3.25 -0.29 9.05
CA SER A 182 2.74 0.92 8.38
C SER A 182 1.69 0.66 7.30
N ARG A 183 1.60 -0.59 6.82
CA ARG A 183 0.60 -1.06 5.86
C ARG A 183 -0.59 -1.76 6.47
N ILE A 184 -0.62 -1.91 7.80
CA ILE A 184 -1.66 -2.65 8.49
C ILE A 184 -2.76 -1.70 8.93
N PHE A 185 -3.96 -1.89 8.42
CA PHE A 185 -5.17 -1.21 8.88
C PHE A 185 -5.79 -1.95 10.07
N VAL A 186 -6.39 -1.19 10.98
CA VAL A 186 -6.99 -1.67 12.21
C VAL A 186 -8.49 -1.48 12.16
N GLU A 187 -9.24 -2.56 12.37
CA GLU A 187 -10.68 -2.55 12.62
C GLU A 187 -10.91 -3.16 14.01
N ASP A 188 -11.23 -2.31 15.00
CA ASP A 188 -11.28 -2.71 16.41
C ASP A 188 -12.57 -3.50 16.78
N ARG A 189 -13.70 -3.33 16.07
CA ARG A 189 -14.98 -3.96 16.43
C ARG A 189 -14.96 -5.47 16.25
N HIS A 190 -14.40 -5.96 15.15
CA HIS A 190 -14.24 -7.38 14.85
C HIS A 190 -12.81 -7.86 15.10
N ARG A 191 -11.95 -6.99 15.65
CA ARG A 191 -10.55 -7.26 15.98
C ARG A 191 -9.78 -7.80 14.77
N VAL A 192 -9.79 -7.02 13.68
CA VAL A 192 -9.12 -7.38 12.42
C VAL A 192 -7.91 -6.47 12.19
N LEU A 193 -6.81 -7.08 11.77
CA LEU A 193 -5.65 -6.41 11.20
C LEU A 193 -5.53 -6.80 9.73
N TYR A 194 -5.56 -5.82 8.83
CA TYR A 194 -5.45 -6.06 7.39
C TYR A 194 -4.19 -5.41 6.82
N CYS A 195 -3.26 -6.21 6.31
CA CYS A 195 -2.14 -5.65 5.58
C CYS A 195 -2.53 -5.30 4.13
N GLU A 196 -2.39 -4.03 3.78
CA GLU A 196 -2.64 -3.55 2.43
C GLU A 196 -1.56 -4.00 1.44
N VAL A 197 -1.97 -4.81 0.48
CA VAL A 197 -1.22 -5.06 -0.75
C VAL A 197 -1.92 -4.36 -1.91
N PRO A 198 -1.34 -3.29 -2.49
CA PRO A 198 -1.91 -2.66 -3.65
C PRO A 198 -2.08 -3.64 -4.81
N LYS A 199 -3.17 -3.48 -5.57
CA LYS A 199 -3.55 -4.31 -6.73
C LYS A 199 -3.94 -5.76 -6.43
N ALA A 200 -4.12 -6.10 -5.16
CA ALA A 200 -4.68 -7.36 -4.68
C ALA A 200 -6.09 -7.19 -4.06
N GLY A 201 -6.92 -6.28 -4.61
CA GLY A 201 -8.28 -6.03 -4.11
C GLY A 201 -8.37 -5.06 -2.91
N CYS A 202 -7.28 -4.34 -2.62
CA CYS A 202 -7.16 -3.53 -1.41
C CYS A 202 -8.22 -2.45 -1.21
N SER A 203 -8.69 -1.80 -2.26
CA SER A 203 -9.73 -0.76 -2.16
C SER A 203 -11.04 -1.36 -1.65
N ASN A 204 -11.42 -2.54 -2.14
CA ASN A 204 -12.63 -3.23 -1.71
C ASN A 204 -12.49 -3.78 -0.28
N TRP A 205 -11.30 -4.27 0.10
CA TRP A 205 -11.05 -4.65 1.50
C TRP A 205 -11.18 -3.47 2.45
N LYS A 206 -10.65 -2.29 2.11
CA LYS A 206 -10.85 -1.09 2.93
C LYS A 206 -12.33 -0.71 3.04
N ARG A 207 -13.12 -0.81 1.97
CA ARG A 207 -14.58 -0.61 2.04
C ARG A 207 -15.24 -1.57 3.02
N VAL A 208 -14.86 -2.85 2.97
CA VAL A 208 -15.34 -3.86 3.92
C VAL A 208 -14.98 -3.48 5.36
N LEU A 209 -13.73 -3.08 5.63
CA LEU A 209 -13.31 -2.63 6.97
C LEU A 209 -14.09 -1.40 7.45
N MET A 210 -14.40 -0.46 6.54
CA MET A 210 -15.22 0.72 6.88
C MET A 210 -16.65 0.33 7.26
N VAL A 211 -17.27 -0.61 6.54
CA VAL A 211 -18.60 -1.13 6.90
C VAL A 211 -18.55 -1.89 8.22
N LEU A 212 -17.53 -2.74 8.45
CA LEU A 212 -17.33 -3.45 9.72
C LEU A 212 -17.15 -2.48 10.91
N ALA A 213 -16.46 -1.35 10.68
CA ALA A 213 -16.30 -0.30 11.67
C ALA A 213 -17.59 0.53 11.90
N GLY A 214 -18.66 0.30 11.12
CA GLY A 214 -19.91 1.05 11.18
C GLY A 214 -19.81 2.45 10.59
N LEU A 215 -18.86 2.70 9.68
CA LEU A 215 -18.63 4.00 9.05
C LEU A 215 -19.47 4.21 7.79
N ALA A 216 -20.07 3.15 7.25
CA ALA A 216 -20.96 3.18 6.11
C ALA A 216 -21.94 1.99 6.17
N PRO A 217 -23.16 2.12 5.63
CA PRO A 217 -24.15 1.04 5.64
C PRO A 217 -23.86 -0.05 4.60
N SER A 218 -23.26 0.31 3.46
CA SER A 218 -22.85 -0.62 2.42
C SER A 218 -21.51 -0.23 1.81
N THR A 219 -20.84 -1.21 1.20
CA THR A 219 -19.59 -0.99 0.47
C THR A 219 -19.80 -0.22 -0.82
N ALA A 220 -21.01 -0.28 -1.41
CA ALA A 220 -21.37 0.43 -2.63
C ALA A 220 -21.42 1.96 -2.43
N ASP A 221 -21.70 2.42 -1.21
CA ASP A 221 -21.84 3.84 -0.89
C ASP A 221 -20.48 4.54 -0.71
N ILE A 222 -19.39 3.78 -0.67
CA ILE A 222 -18.06 4.30 -0.36
C ILE A 222 -17.29 4.58 -1.66
N GLN A 223 -17.16 5.87 -1.97
CA GLN A 223 -16.39 6.34 -3.12
C GLN A 223 -14.89 6.04 -3.01
N HIS A 224 -14.24 5.90 -4.17
CA HIS A 224 -12.81 5.57 -4.26
C HIS A 224 -11.92 6.54 -3.48
N ASN A 225 -12.14 7.85 -3.59
CA ASN A 225 -11.29 8.83 -2.91
C ASN A 225 -11.41 8.72 -1.39
N THR A 226 -12.60 8.43 -0.86
CA THR A 226 -12.81 8.19 0.58
C THR A 226 -12.02 6.99 1.08
N VAL A 227 -11.90 5.93 0.28
CA VAL A 227 -11.15 4.72 0.63
C VAL A 227 -9.63 4.96 0.76
N HIS A 228 -9.08 5.87 -0.04
CA HIS A 228 -7.64 6.08 -0.13
C HIS A 228 -7.13 7.32 0.59
N TYR A 229 -7.97 8.35 0.71
CA TYR A 229 -7.62 9.64 1.27
C TYR A 229 -8.48 10.04 2.47
N GLY A 230 -9.61 9.35 2.69
CA GLY A 230 -10.36 9.46 3.93
C GLY A 230 -9.56 8.77 5.04
N SER A 231 -9.08 9.55 6.02
CA SER A 231 -8.37 9.07 7.21
C SER A 231 -9.24 8.24 8.18
N ALA A 232 -10.31 7.63 7.66
CA ALA A 232 -11.35 6.95 8.42
C ALA A 232 -10.86 5.63 9.02
N LEU A 233 -9.99 4.90 8.33
CA LEU A 233 -9.36 3.69 8.85
C LEU A 233 -8.03 4.02 9.53
N LYS A 234 -7.89 3.59 10.79
CA LYS A 234 -6.64 3.74 11.54
C LYS A 234 -5.60 2.76 11.00
N ARG A 235 -4.34 3.19 10.97
CA ARG A 235 -3.20 2.31 10.69
C ARG A 235 -2.55 1.87 11.99
N LEU A 236 -1.96 0.68 12.00
CA LEU A 236 -1.36 0.12 13.20
C LEU A 236 -0.14 0.93 13.66
N ASP A 237 0.59 1.56 12.73
CA ASP A 237 1.74 2.41 13.02
C ASP A 237 1.38 3.73 13.73
N THR A 238 0.11 4.10 13.83
CA THR A 238 -0.34 5.29 14.58
C THR A 238 -0.57 5.01 16.06
N PHE A 239 -0.49 3.74 16.49
CA PHE A 239 -0.61 3.36 17.89
C PHE A 239 0.76 3.37 18.57
N ASP A 240 0.76 3.50 19.90
CA ASP A 240 1.96 3.35 20.70
C ASP A 240 2.45 1.90 20.72
N ARG A 241 3.65 1.67 21.26
CA ARG A 241 4.26 0.33 21.27
C ARG A 241 3.36 -0.71 21.96
N GLN A 242 2.70 -0.36 23.06
CA GLN A 242 1.80 -1.28 23.76
C GLN A 242 0.55 -1.58 22.92
N GLY A 243 -0.05 -0.57 22.31
CA GLY A 243 -1.21 -0.71 21.43
C GLY A 243 -0.92 -1.56 20.19
N ILE A 244 0.28 -1.43 19.60
CA ILE A 244 0.75 -2.28 18.50
C ILE A 244 0.85 -3.74 18.96
N LEU A 245 1.60 -4.00 20.03
CA LEU A 245 1.84 -5.36 20.51
C LEU A 245 0.54 -6.05 20.97
N HIS A 246 -0.34 -5.31 21.65
CA HIS A 246 -1.64 -5.82 22.06
C HIS A 246 -2.41 -6.34 20.85
N ARG A 247 -2.61 -5.50 19.83
CA ARG A 247 -3.38 -5.86 18.63
C ARG A 247 -2.74 -7.00 17.85
N LEU A 248 -1.42 -6.98 17.65
CA LEU A 248 -0.72 -8.10 17.00
C LEU A 248 -0.98 -9.44 17.71
N SER A 249 -1.07 -9.41 19.05
CA SER A 249 -1.30 -10.62 19.86
C SER A 249 -2.77 -11.05 19.98
N THR A 250 -3.73 -10.13 19.83
CA THR A 250 -5.16 -10.40 20.12
C THR A 250 -6.10 -10.33 18.92
N TYR A 251 -5.67 -9.76 17.79
CA TYR A 251 -6.52 -9.54 16.61
C TYR A 251 -6.23 -10.57 15.52
N THR A 252 -7.24 -10.89 14.72
CA THR A 252 -7.09 -11.75 13.54
C THR A 252 -6.38 -10.97 12.44
N LYS A 253 -5.22 -11.46 12.00
CA LYS A 253 -4.37 -10.81 11.00
C LYS A 253 -4.61 -11.44 9.63
N MET A 254 -5.00 -10.64 8.65
CA MET A 254 -5.20 -11.11 7.28
C MET A 254 -4.32 -10.37 6.27
N LEU A 255 -3.95 -11.13 5.23
CA LEU A 255 -3.19 -10.68 4.08
C LEU A 255 -3.85 -11.23 2.82
N PHE A 256 -4.11 -10.37 1.84
CA PHE A 256 -4.56 -10.79 0.51
C PHE A 256 -3.46 -10.52 -0.51
N VAL A 257 -3.05 -11.55 -1.22
CA VAL A 257 -1.99 -11.50 -2.22
C VAL A 257 -2.55 -11.74 -3.62
N ARG A 258 -1.74 -11.50 -4.62
CA ARG A 258 -2.06 -11.71 -6.03
C ARG A 258 -0.82 -12.25 -6.73
N GLU A 259 -1.03 -13.03 -7.78
CA GLU A 259 0.04 -13.50 -8.67
C GLU A 259 0.97 -12.31 -9.02
N PRO A 260 2.29 -12.40 -8.76
CA PRO A 260 3.17 -11.24 -8.79
C PRO A 260 3.20 -10.47 -10.11
N PHE A 261 3.17 -11.17 -11.26
CA PHE A 261 3.18 -10.53 -12.57
C PHE A 261 1.83 -9.92 -12.94
N GLU A 262 0.72 -10.58 -12.59
CA GLU A 262 -0.60 -9.97 -12.71
C GLU A 262 -0.73 -8.70 -11.87
N ARG A 263 -0.15 -8.71 -10.68
CA ARG A 263 -0.11 -7.54 -9.78
C ARG A 263 0.71 -6.41 -10.41
N LEU A 264 1.88 -6.73 -10.97
CA LEU A 264 2.73 -5.76 -11.68
C LEU A 264 2.00 -5.14 -12.88
N VAL A 265 1.40 -5.96 -13.74
CA VAL A 265 0.65 -5.48 -14.90
C VAL A 265 -0.56 -4.66 -14.47
N SER A 266 -1.27 -5.08 -13.42
CA SER A 266 -2.36 -4.28 -12.85
C SER A 266 -1.89 -2.93 -12.32
N ALA A 267 -0.65 -2.81 -11.83
CA ALA A 267 -0.06 -1.53 -11.43
C ALA A 267 0.25 -0.68 -12.66
N PHE A 268 0.93 -1.24 -13.66
CA PHE A 268 1.26 -0.54 -14.90
C PHE A 268 0.02 0.04 -15.58
N ARG A 269 -1.01 -0.79 -15.80
CA ARG A 269 -2.28 -0.40 -16.42
C ARG A 269 -2.98 0.73 -15.68
N ASP A 270 -2.99 0.69 -14.35
CA ASP A 270 -3.61 1.74 -13.53
C ASP A 270 -2.80 3.06 -13.49
N LYS A 271 -1.47 3.00 -13.66
CA LYS A 271 -0.59 4.17 -13.45
C LYS A 271 -0.14 4.86 -14.74
N PHE A 272 -0.06 4.13 -15.86
CA PHE A 272 0.60 4.63 -17.07
C PHE A 272 -0.24 4.56 -18.36
N GLU A 273 -1.36 3.81 -18.38
CA GLU A 273 -2.21 3.73 -19.58
C GLU A 273 -3.26 4.83 -19.67
N HIS A 274 -3.51 5.52 -18.56
CA HIS A 274 -4.53 6.55 -18.43
C HIS A 274 -3.93 7.85 -17.91
N PRO A 275 -4.52 9.01 -18.24
CA PRO A 275 -4.10 10.29 -17.67
C PRO A 275 -3.95 10.21 -16.15
N ASN A 276 -2.74 10.47 -15.65
CA ASN A 276 -2.43 10.38 -14.23
C ASN A 276 -1.57 11.59 -13.80
N SER A 277 -2.14 12.44 -12.94
CA SER A 277 -1.52 13.70 -12.52
C SER A 277 -0.31 13.54 -11.60
N TYR A 278 -0.10 12.36 -11.02
CA TYR A 278 1.05 12.07 -10.15
C TYR A 278 2.07 11.17 -10.84
N TYR A 279 1.63 10.02 -11.36
CA TYR A 279 2.56 9.02 -11.88
C TYR A 279 3.21 9.44 -13.20
N HIS A 280 2.53 10.18 -14.08
CA HIS A 280 3.15 10.63 -15.31
C HIS A 280 4.25 11.67 -15.05
N PRO A 281 4.01 12.76 -14.29
CA PRO A 281 5.06 13.73 -14.02
C PRO A 281 6.22 13.17 -13.19
N VAL A 282 5.95 12.33 -12.18
CA VAL A 282 6.99 11.84 -11.26
C VAL A 282 7.76 10.67 -11.85
N PHE A 283 7.05 9.62 -12.30
CA PHE A 283 7.69 8.39 -12.78
C PHE A 283 7.82 8.39 -14.29
N GLY A 284 6.75 8.74 -15.01
CA GLY A 284 6.69 8.64 -16.46
C GLY A 284 7.79 9.45 -17.15
N LYS A 285 7.97 10.71 -16.76
CA LYS A 285 9.06 11.55 -17.29
C LYS A 285 10.44 10.94 -17.07
N ALA A 286 10.71 10.47 -15.86
CA ALA A 286 12.00 9.90 -15.49
C ALA A 286 12.29 8.58 -16.24
N ILE A 287 11.27 7.74 -16.41
CA ILE A 287 11.36 6.50 -17.20
C ILE A 287 11.65 6.84 -18.65
N LEU A 288 10.88 7.74 -19.26
CA LEU A 288 11.03 8.12 -20.65
C LEU A 288 12.39 8.77 -20.92
N ALA A 289 12.82 9.70 -20.06
CA ALA A 289 14.10 10.39 -20.21
C ALA A 289 15.30 9.44 -20.14
N ARG A 290 15.23 8.36 -19.35
CA ARG A 290 16.35 7.44 -19.15
C ARG A 290 16.36 6.26 -20.12
N TYR A 291 15.20 5.71 -20.46
CA TYR A 291 15.12 4.43 -21.16
C TYR A 291 14.61 4.52 -22.60
N ARG A 292 14.14 5.70 -23.05
CA ARG A 292 13.70 5.90 -24.44
C ARG A 292 14.69 6.80 -25.18
N ALA A 293 15.48 6.21 -26.08
CA ALA A 293 16.51 6.92 -26.85
C ALA A 293 15.96 8.13 -27.63
N ASN A 294 14.84 7.96 -28.32
CA ASN A 294 14.22 9.00 -29.16
C ASN A 294 12.87 9.46 -28.58
N ALA A 295 12.85 9.90 -27.32
CA ALA A 295 11.64 10.40 -26.69
C ALA A 295 11.20 11.74 -27.30
N SER A 296 9.92 11.86 -27.69
CA SER A 296 9.39 13.13 -28.19
C SER A 296 9.41 14.20 -27.09
N ARG A 297 9.52 15.47 -27.49
CA ARG A 297 9.43 16.61 -26.55
C ARG A 297 8.15 16.57 -25.72
N GLU A 298 7.05 16.16 -26.34
CA GLU A 298 5.77 16.00 -25.65
C GLU A 298 5.85 14.90 -24.57
N ALA A 299 6.37 13.72 -24.90
CA ALA A 299 6.50 12.61 -23.96
C ALA A 299 7.38 12.98 -22.76
N LEU A 300 8.48 13.71 -22.98
CA LEU A 300 9.34 14.23 -21.91
C LEU A 300 8.65 15.32 -21.07
N ARG A 301 7.79 16.12 -21.69
CA ARG A 301 7.03 17.18 -21.01
C ARG A 301 5.86 16.65 -20.19
N THR A 302 5.16 15.63 -20.65
CA THR A 302 3.95 15.10 -19.99
C THR A 302 4.25 13.88 -19.12
N GLY A 303 5.23 13.07 -19.50
CA GLY A 303 5.49 11.75 -18.91
C GLY A 303 4.50 10.66 -19.37
N SER A 304 3.65 10.93 -20.36
CA SER A 304 2.64 9.98 -20.86
C SER A 304 3.22 9.02 -21.90
N GLY A 305 2.58 7.86 -22.04
CA GLY A 305 2.93 6.88 -23.07
C GLY A 305 4.18 6.06 -22.75
N VAL A 306 4.46 5.82 -21.46
CA VAL A 306 5.45 4.83 -21.02
C VAL A 306 5.03 3.45 -21.55
N ARG A 307 5.96 2.71 -22.16
CA ARG A 307 5.72 1.34 -22.61
C ARG A 307 6.08 0.34 -21.52
N PHE A 308 5.44 -0.82 -21.52
CA PHE A 308 5.68 -1.84 -20.50
C PHE A 308 7.16 -2.30 -20.42
N PRO A 309 7.88 -2.52 -21.55
CA PRO A 309 9.31 -2.85 -21.47
C PRO A 309 10.17 -1.76 -20.81
N GLU A 310 9.86 -0.47 -21.03
CA GLU A 310 10.56 0.66 -20.40
C GLU A 310 10.30 0.69 -18.89
N PHE A 311 9.05 0.41 -18.48
CA PHE A 311 8.68 0.29 -17.08
C PHE A 311 9.38 -0.92 -16.40
N VAL A 312 9.50 -2.05 -17.07
CA VAL A 312 10.23 -3.21 -16.54
C VAL A 312 11.73 -2.93 -16.44
N GLN A 313 12.31 -2.23 -17.42
CA GLN A 313 13.71 -1.79 -17.35
C GLN A 313 13.93 -0.86 -16.13
N TYR A 314 13.01 0.08 -15.91
CA TYR A 314 12.99 0.90 -14.69
C TYR A 314 12.90 0.08 -13.40
N LEU A 315 12.04 -0.94 -13.36
CA LEU A 315 11.86 -1.82 -12.20
C LEU A 315 13.11 -2.66 -11.89
N LEU A 316 13.89 -3.01 -12.90
CA LEU A 316 15.08 -3.83 -12.74
C LEU A 316 16.38 -3.01 -12.58
N ASP A 317 16.36 -1.71 -12.88
CA ASP A 317 17.52 -0.84 -12.70
C ASP A 317 17.79 -0.55 -11.21
N VAL A 318 18.94 -1.00 -10.69
CA VAL A 318 19.38 -0.71 -9.32
C VAL A 318 19.63 0.79 -9.08
N HIS A 319 19.96 1.52 -10.14
CA HIS A 319 20.15 2.97 -10.17
C HIS A 319 18.93 3.70 -10.79
N ARG A 320 17.74 3.10 -10.67
CA ARG A 320 16.47 3.70 -11.10
C ARG A 320 16.37 5.17 -10.70
N PRO A 321 15.87 6.05 -11.60
CA PRO A 321 15.85 7.49 -11.39
C PRO A 321 14.82 7.93 -10.33
N VAL A 322 13.84 7.06 -10.03
CA VAL A 322 12.83 7.28 -9.00
C VAL A 322 12.77 6.03 -8.12
N GLY A 323 12.51 6.22 -6.82
CA GLY A 323 12.49 5.12 -5.86
C GLY A 323 11.41 4.06 -6.11
N MET A 324 11.45 3.01 -5.30
CA MET A 324 10.45 1.93 -5.35
C MET A 324 9.08 2.44 -4.89
N ASP A 325 8.04 2.24 -5.70
CA ASP A 325 6.66 2.52 -5.34
C ASP A 325 5.97 1.27 -4.81
N ILE A 326 5.03 1.48 -3.91
CA ILE A 326 4.28 0.45 -3.19
C ILE A 326 3.44 -0.45 -4.12
N HIS A 327 3.05 0.05 -5.30
CA HIS A 327 2.19 -0.70 -6.21
C HIS A 327 2.93 -1.84 -6.89
N TRP A 328 4.26 -1.74 -7.01
CA TRP A 328 5.13 -2.76 -7.61
C TRP A 328 6.25 -3.23 -6.67
N ASP A 329 6.18 -2.90 -5.39
CA ASP A 329 7.09 -3.45 -4.36
C ASP A 329 6.80 -4.94 -4.07
N HIS A 330 7.56 -5.58 -3.20
CA HIS A 330 7.34 -6.98 -2.82
C HIS A 330 6.31 -7.06 -1.69
N VAL A 331 5.41 -8.03 -1.75
CA VAL A 331 4.48 -8.31 -0.65
C VAL A 331 5.24 -8.67 0.63
N SER A 332 6.29 -9.46 0.50
CA SER A 332 7.21 -9.81 1.58
C SER A 332 7.83 -8.59 2.28
N ARG A 333 8.05 -7.48 1.56
CA ARG A 333 8.52 -6.21 2.13
C ARG A 333 7.39 -5.37 2.70
N LEU A 334 6.28 -5.24 1.99
CA LEU A 334 5.12 -4.43 2.39
C LEU A 334 4.48 -4.94 3.69
N CYS A 335 4.39 -6.26 3.85
CA CYS A 335 3.60 -6.89 4.90
C CYS A 335 4.42 -7.70 5.91
N SER A 336 5.73 -7.85 5.71
CA SER A 336 6.64 -8.51 6.66
C SER A 336 6.12 -9.86 7.22
N PRO A 337 5.64 -10.82 6.39
CA PRO A 337 5.07 -12.09 6.83
C PRO A 337 6.02 -12.98 7.65
N CYS A 338 7.34 -12.76 7.55
CA CYS A 338 8.30 -13.44 8.43
C CYS A 338 8.41 -12.79 9.81
N LEU A 339 7.91 -11.57 10.02
CA LEU A 339 7.88 -10.91 11.32
C LEU A 339 6.48 -10.91 11.96
N ILE A 340 5.44 -11.05 11.13
CA ILE A 340 4.03 -10.97 11.53
C ILE A 340 3.38 -12.31 11.18
N ASP A 341 2.90 -13.02 12.20
CA ASP A 341 2.19 -14.29 12.02
C ASP A 341 0.76 -14.03 11.53
N TYR A 342 0.53 -14.11 10.22
CA TYR A 342 -0.81 -13.90 9.66
C TYR A 342 -1.71 -15.11 9.94
N ASP A 343 -2.93 -14.84 10.39
CA ASP A 343 -3.95 -15.86 10.67
C ASP A 343 -4.65 -16.33 9.39
N PHE A 344 -4.70 -15.47 8.36
CA PHE A 344 -5.37 -15.75 7.09
C PHE A 344 -4.58 -15.19 5.90
N VAL A 345 -4.41 -16.01 4.86
CA VAL A 345 -3.79 -15.62 3.60
C VAL A 345 -4.77 -15.88 2.46
N GLY A 346 -5.39 -14.82 1.96
CA GLY A 346 -6.26 -14.85 0.80
C GLY A 346 -5.50 -14.63 -0.50
N LYS A 347 -6.04 -15.15 -1.61
CA LYS A 347 -5.51 -14.95 -2.96
C LYS A 347 -6.54 -14.22 -3.82
N PHE A 348 -6.08 -13.29 -4.65
CA PHE A 348 -6.94 -12.55 -5.57
C PHE A 348 -7.63 -13.47 -6.58
N GLU A 349 -6.95 -14.54 -6.96
CA GLU A 349 -7.47 -15.55 -7.89
C GLU A 349 -8.65 -16.34 -7.30
N SER A 350 -8.75 -16.43 -5.96
CA SER A 350 -9.83 -17.07 -5.22
C SER A 350 -10.57 -16.09 -4.29
N MET A 351 -10.65 -14.81 -4.69
CA MET A 351 -11.11 -13.71 -3.83
C MET A 351 -12.50 -13.93 -3.25
N GLU A 352 -13.45 -14.44 -4.04
CA GLU A 352 -14.84 -14.64 -3.59
C GLU A 352 -14.92 -15.64 -2.44
N ASP A 353 -14.39 -16.85 -2.64
CA ASP A 353 -14.37 -17.89 -1.61
C ASP A 353 -13.58 -17.45 -0.37
N ASP A 354 -12.37 -16.92 -0.59
CA ASP A 354 -11.48 -16.56 0.51
C ASP A 354 -12.07 -15.40 1.33
N ALA A 355 -12.68 -14.40 0.69
CA ALA A 355 -13.30 -13.29 1.38
C ALA A 355 -14.55 -13.72 2.16
N ASN A 356 -15.42 -14.53 1.55
CA ASN A 356 -16.61 -15.06 2.23
C ASN A 356 -16.23 -15.93 3.42
N PHE A 357 -15.18 -16.76 3.28
CA PHE A 357 -14.67 -17.58 4.37
C PHE A 357 -14.09 -16.72 5.49
N PHE A 358 -13.28 -15.71 5.17
CA PHE A 358 -12.74 -14.79 6.15
C PHE A 358 -13.83 -14.03 6.91
N LEU A 359 -14.83 -13.49 6.21
CA LEU A 359 -15.96 -12.78 6.80
C LEU A 359 -16.76 -13.69 7.76
N SER A 360 -16.95 -14.96 7.39
CA SER A 360 -17.57 -15.96 8.28
C SER A 360 -16.73 -16.22 9.53
N LEU A 361 -15.40 -16.37 9.38
CA LEU A 361 -14.47 -16.61 10.49
C LEU A 361 -14.50 -15.50 11.54
N ILE A 362 -14.59 -14.24 11.11
CA ILE A 362 -14.66 -13.07 12.02
C ILE A 362 -16.09 -12.76 12.50
N ARG A 363 -17.08 -13.59 12.12
CA ARG A 363 -18.51 -13.40 12.43
C ARG A 363 -19.04 -12.05 11.96
N ALA A 364 -18.62 -11.62 10.76
CA ALA A 364 -19.15 -10.42 10.12
C ALA A 364 -20.67 -10.54 9.87
N PRO A 365 -21.39 -9.41 9.72
CA PRO A 365 -22.80 -9.42 9.33
C PRO A 365 -23.05 -10.25 8.06
N ARG A 366 -24.09 -11.09 8.06
CA ARG A 366 -24.37 -12.03 6.95
C ARG A 366 -24.67 -11.36 5.61
N ASN A 367 -25.11 -10.10 5.63
CA ASN A 367 -25.39 -9.29 4.44
C ASN A 367 -24.14 -8.59 3.89
N LEU A 368 -23.00 -8.64 4.61
CA LEU A 368 -21.74 -8.07 4.15
C LEU A 368 -21.00 -9.11 3.31
N THR A 369 -20.78 -8.77 2.04
CA THR A 369 -19.97 -9.58 1.11
C THR A 369 -18.85 -8.75 0.53
N PHE A 370 -17.83 -9.42 -0.03
CA PHE A 370 -16.77 -8.72 -0.72
C PHE A 370 -17.29 -8.08 -2.03
N PRO A 371 -17.07 -6.78 -2.25
CA PRO A 371 -17.58 -6.10 -3.43
C PRO A 371 -16.95 -6.63 -4.72
N ARG A 372 -17.80 -6.92 -5.73
CA ARG A 372 -17.36 -7.40 -7.05
C ARG A 372 -17.14 -6.30 -8.08
N PHE A 373 -17.51 -5.05 -7.80
CA PHE A 373 -17.33 -3.95 -8.73
C PHE A 373 -15.86 -3.50 -8.83
N LYS A 374 -15.52 -2.92 -9.97
CA LYS A 374 -14.22 -2.28 -10.25
C LYS A 374 -14.46 -0.77 -10.25
N ASP A 375 -13.74 -0.04 -9.40
CA ASP A 375 -13.97 1.40 -9.22
C ASP A 375 -13.23 2.25 -10.27
N ARG A 376 -11.93 2.06 -10.44
CA ARG A 376 -11.15 2.75 -11.48
C ARG A 376 -11.18 1.99 -12.80
N HIS A 377 -11.28 2.73 -13.89
CA HIS A 377 -11.30 2.17 -15.25
C HIS A 377 -12.32 1.03 -15.35
N SER A 378 -13.54 1.27 -14.84
CA SER A 378 -14.55 0.23 -14.57
C SER A 378 -14.98 -0.55 -15.82
N GLN A 379 -14.92 0.10 -16.99
CA GLN A 379 -15.26 -0.48 -18.28
C GLN A 379 -14.20 -1.45 -18.82
N GLU A 380 -13.00 -1.44 -18.26
CA GLU A 380 -11.94 -2.35 -18.71
C GLU A 380 -11.95 -3.67 -17.95
N ALA A 381 -11.62 -4.74 -18.68
CA ALA A 381 -11.33 -6.04 -18.09
C ALA A 381 -10.27 -5.93 -16.98
N ARG A 382 -10.52 -6.63 -15.87
CA ARG A 382 -9.51 -6.86 -14.83
C ARG A 382 -8.30 -7.54 -15.45
N THR A 383 -7.11 -7.22 -14.97
CA THR A 383 -5.91 -7.98 -15.34
C THR A 383 -6.14 -9.45 -14.99
N THR A 384 -5.71 -10.34 -15.88
CA THR A 384 -5.77 -11.80 -15.74
C THR A 384 -4.47 -12.38 -16.28
N ALA A 385 -4.18 -13.65 -16.02
CA ALA A 385 -3.03 -14.36 -16.57
C ALA A 385 -2.89 -14.16 -18.09
N ARG A 386 -4.00 -14.21 -18.85
CA ARG A 386 -4.00 -13.97 -20.31
C ARG A 386 -3.50 -12.59 -20.67
N ILE A 387 -4.00 -11.54 -20.01
CA ILE A 387 -3.56 -10.15 -20.26
C ILE A 387 -2.09 -10.02 -19.86
N THR A 388 -1.71 -10.54 -18.70
CA THR A 388 -0.32 -10.53 -18.23
C THR A 388 0.63 -11.17 -19.23
N HIS A 389 0.25 -12.30 -19.83
CA HIS A 389 1.04 -12.96 -20.87
C HIS A 389 1.28 -12.05 -22.08
N GLN A 390 0.29 -11.25 -22.50
CA GLN A 390 0.45 -10.29 -23.60
C GLN A 390 1.44 -9.17 -23.29
N TYR A 391 1.51 -8.71 -22.03
CA TYR A 391 2.50 -7.70 -21.61
C TYR A 391 3.91 -8.28 -21.57
N PHE A 392 4.09 -9.45 -20.97
CA PHE A 392 5.40 -10.10 -20.84
C PHE A 392 5.91 -10.74 -22.14
N ALA A 393 5.05 -10.96 -23.13
CA ALA A 393 5.45 -11.31 -24.50
C ALA A 393 6.26 -10.19 -25.19
N GLN A 394 6.13 -8.94 -24.74
CA GLN A 394 6.93 -7.80 -25.24
C GLN A 394 8.38 -7.81 -24.71
N LEU A 395 8.68 -8.67 -23.74
CA LEU A 395 9.99 -8.77 -23.11
C LEU A 395 10.81 -9.91 -23.72
N SER A 396 12.13 -9.78 -23.70
CA SER A 396 13.04 -10.91 -23.96
C SER A 396 13.02 -11.92 -22.81
N ALA A 397 13.42 -13.17 -23.08
CA ALA A 397 13.51 -14.21 -22.03
C ALA A 397 14.41 -13.78 -20.85
N PRO A 398 15.58 -13.15 -21.04
CA PRO A 398 16.38 -12.63 -19.92
C PRO A 398 15.71 -11.50 -19.13
N GLN A 399 14.84 -10.70 -19.75
CA GLN A 399 14.05 -9.70 -19.02
C GLN A 399 12.94 -10.38 -18.20
N ARG A 400 12.27 -11.41 -18.73
CA ARG A 400 11.30 -12.20 -17.98
C ARG A 400 11.92 -12.89 -16.77
N GLN A 401 13.07 -13.55 -16.96
CA GLN A 401 13.79 -14.19 -15.86
C GLN A 401 14.15 -13.18 -14.76
N ARG A 402 14.75 -12.03 -15.11
CA ARG A 402 15.10 -11.02 -14.11
C ARG A 402 13.87 -10.44 -13.38
N ALA A 403 12.75 -10.28 -14.08
CA ALA A 403 11.49 -9.88 -13.45
C ALA A 403 10.95 -10.95 -12.49
N TYR A 404 11.10 -12.24 -12.84
CA TYR A 404 10.74 -13.34 -11.97
C TYR A 404 11.64 -13.39 -10.73
N ASP A 405 12.96 -13.28 -10.92
CA ASP A 405 13.94 -13.25 -9.84
C ASP A 405 13.68 -12.10 -8.86
N PHE A 406 13.30 -10.93 -9.39
CA PHE A 406 12.88 -9.79 -8.58
C PHE A 406 11.74 -10.19 -7.63
N TYR A 407 10.68 -10.83 -8.13
CA TYR A 407 9.54 -11.29 -7.31
C TYR A 407 9.68 -12.69 -6.69
N TYR A 408 10.85 -13.34 -6.80
CA TYR A 408 11.02 -14.76 -6.47
C TYR A 408 10.54 -15.11 -5.06
N MET A 409 10.84 -14.24 -4.08
CA MET A 409 10.41 -14.44 -2.71
C MET A 409 8.88 -14.46 -2.55
N ASP A 410 8.15 -13.65 -3.30
CA ASP A 410 6.68 -13.65 -3.27
C ASP A 410 6.12 -14.90 -3.96
N TYR A 411 6.73 -15.35 -5.07
CA TYR A 411 6.37 -16.62 -5.73
C TYR A 411 6.49 -17.81 -4.77
N LEU A 412 7.66 -17.91 -4.12
CA LEU A 412 7.95 -18.99 -3.18
C LEU A 412 7.01 -18.94 -1.97
N MET A 413 6.91 -17.78 -1.32
CA MET A 413 6.21 -17.63 -0.04
C MET A 413 4.70 -17.85 -0.15
N PHE A 414 4.10 -17.51 -1.29
CA PHE A 414 2.67 -17.66 -1.52
C PHE A 414 2.32 -18.83 -2.45
N ASN A 415 3.28 -19.70 -2.73
CA ASN A 415 3.10 -20.90 -3.57
C ASN A 415 2.42 -20.56 -4.90
N TYR A 416 3.02 -19.66 -5.67
CA TYR A 416 2.60 -19.37 -7.04
C TYR A 416 3.45 -20.14 -8.03
N SER A 417 2.81 -20.74 -9.03
CA SER A 417 3.49 -21.40 -10.14
C SER A 417 4.22 -20.39 -11.02
N LYS A 418 5.29 -20.84 -11.69
CA LYS A 418 5.97 -20.03 -12.71
C LYS A 418 4.99 -19.69 -13.84
N PRO A 419 4.86 -18.40 -14.22
CA PRO A 419 3.88 -18.00 -15.23
C PRO A 419 4.34 -18.23 -16.68
N PHE A 420 5.62 -18.53 -16.91
CA PHE A 420 6.18 -18.84 -18.23
C PHE A 420 7.09 -20.06 -18.16
N ALA A 421 7.15 -20.82 -19.26
CA ALA A 421 7.93 -22.06 -19.37
C ALA A 421 9.45 -21.82 -19.47
N ASP A 422 9.87 -20.62 -19.88
CA ASP A 422 11.26 -20.23 -20.04
C ASP A 422 11.91 -19.71 -18.74
N LEU A 423 11.23 -19.86 -17.60
CA LEU A 423 11.71 -19.44 -16.29
C LEU A 423 12.39 -20.58 -15.52
N TYR A 424 13.61 -20.32 -15.03
CA TYR A 424 14.46 -21.29 -14.31
C TYR A 424 14.27 -21.27 -12.80
#